data_AF-A0A7S3N2P8-F1
#
_entry.id   AF-A0A7S3N2P8-F1
#
_cell.length_a   1.000
_cell.length_b   1.000
_cell.length_c   1.000
_cell.angle_alpha   90.00
_cell.angle_beta   90.00
_cell.angle_gamma   90.00
#
_symmetry.space_group_name_H-M   'P 1'
#
loop_
_entity.id
_entity.type
_entity.pdbx_description
1 polymer ?
#
loop_
_entity_poly.entity_id
_entity_poly.type
_entity_poly.pdbx_seq_one_letter_code
_entity_poly.pdbx_strand_id
1 'polypeptide(L)'
;VQYHVRLADPKEAPILAKFMQLQGKETEDKEINWQLVLSGATNLFKKPKYAKYYVAVLDEPEGFQEKLPDYECEDGGVIENESIIGMMMVHHEMNPTVGGLIHWIN
;
A
#
# COMPACT_ATOMS: atom_id res chain seq x y z
N VAL A 1 20.83 7.61 8.65
CA VAL A 1 19.46 7.18 8.29
C VAL A 1 18.55 8.40 8.24
N GLN A 2 18.20 8.82 7.03
CA GLN A 2 17.28 9.93 6.81
C GLN A 2 15.92 9.35 6.42
N TYR A 3 14.86 9.93 6.98
CA TYR A 3 13.49 9.55 6.72
C TYR A 3 12.73 10.74 6.15
N HIS A 4 11.89 10.47 5.17
CA HIS A 4 10.95 11.48 4.69
C HIS A 4 9.58 10.85 4.40
N VAL A 5 8.54 11.69 4.34
CA VAL A 5 7.18 11.28 4.03
C VAL A 5 6.80 11.88 2.69
N ARG A 6 6.25 11.06 1.80
CA ARG A 6 5.77 11.50 0.49
C ARG A 6 4.46 10.82 0.14
N LEU A 7 3.80 11.31 -0.92
CA LEU A 7 2.71 10.57 -1.53
C LEU A 7 3.25 9.27 -2.12
N ALA A 8 2.46 8.21 -2.02
CA ALA A 8 2.79 6.95 -2.65
C ALA A 8 2.68 7.06 -4.18
N ASP A 9 3.55 6.37 -4.89
CA ASP A 9 3.47 6.18 -6.34
C ASP A 9 2.51 5.03 -6.67
N PRO A 10 1.70 5.10 -7.74
CA PRO A 10 0.84 3.98 -8.14
C PRO A 10 1.57 2.64 -8.32
N LYS A 11 2.87 2.64 -8.70
CA LYS A 11 3.70 1.43 -8.81
C LYS A 11 3.95 0.75 -7.46
N GLU A 12 3.73 1.46 -6.35
CA GLU A 12 3.89 0.96 -4.97
C GLU A 12 2.64 0.22 -4.47
N ALA A 13 1.56 0.15 -5.26
CA ALA A 13 0.33 -0.54 -4.87
C ALA A 13 0.55 -1.97 -4.33
N PRO A 14 1.48 -2.79 -4.88
CA PRO A 14 1.81 -4.09 -4.29
C PRO A 14 2.40 -3.99 -2.88
N ILE A 15 3.34 -3.08 -2.66
CA ILE A 15 3.96 -2.90 -1.34
C ILE A 15 2.89 -2.48 -0.31
N LEU A 16 2.02 -1.54 -0.68
CA LEU A 16 0.92 -1.09 0.17
C LEU A 16 -0.09 -2.20 0.44
N ALA A 17 -0.39 -3.04 -0.55
CA ALA A 17 -1.26 -4.19 -0.37
C ALA A 17 -0.69 -5.19 0.65
N LYS A 18 0.64 -5.33 0.68
CA LYS A 18 1.31 -6.21 1.66
C LYS A 18 1.20 -5.64 3.06
N PHE A 19 1.46 -4.34 3.23
CA PHE A 19 1.26 -3.65 4.51
C PHE A 19 -0.17 -3.81 5.02
N MET A 20 -1.18 -3.64 4.16
CA MET A 20 -2.58 -3.80 4.56
C MET A 20 -2.93 -5.25 4.93
N GLN A 21 -2.38 -6.24 4.22
CA GLN A 21 -2.56 -7.65 4.58
C GLN A 21 -1.93 -7.98 5.94
N LEU A 22 -0.69 -7.53 6.16
CA LEU A 22 0.02 -7.71 7.43
C LEU A 22 -0.72 -7.01 8.57
N GLN A 23 -1.15 -5.76 8.35
CA GLN A 23 -1.93 -5.01 9.32
C GLN A 23 -3.22 -5.75 9.69
N GLY A 24 -3.99 -6.23 8.71
CA GLY A 24 -5.21 -7.00 8.97
C GLY A 24 -4.97 -8.26 9.80
N LYS A 25 -3.84 -8.93 9.59
CA LYS A 25 -3.44 -10.09 10.40
C LYS A 25 -3.04 -9.67 11.82
N GLU A 26 -2.24 -8.63 11.97
CA GLU A 26 -1.69 -8.19 13.27
C GLU A 26 -2.74 -7.52 14.17
N THR A 27 -3.65 -6.73 13.59
CA THR A 27 -4.61 -5.93 14.38
C THR A 27 -5.95 -6.62 14.57
N GLU A 28 -6.32 -7.55 13.68
CA GLU A 28 -7.66 -8.17 13.65
C GLU A 28 -7.65 -9.69 13.46
N ASP A 29 -6.47 -10.32 13.38
CA ASP A 29 -6.30 -11.75 13.09
C ASP A 29 -7.01 -12.20 11.79
N LYS A 30 -7.05 -11.32 10.78
CA LYS A 30 -7.70 -11.58 9.49
C LYS A 30 -6.71 -11.96 8.41
N GLU A 31 -6.97 -13.10 7.76
CA GLU A 31 -6.29 -13.53 6.54
C GLU A 31 -6.96 -12.88 5.33
N ILE A 32 -6.46 -11.72 4.91
CA ILE A 32 -7.04 -10.97 3.79
C ILE A 32 -6.46 -11.49 2.46
N ASN A 33 -7.33 -11.73 1.46
CA ASN A 33 -6.92 -12.14 0.13
C ASN A 33 -6.05 -11.06 -0.56
N TRP A 34 -4.82 -11.42 -0.93
CA TRP A 34 -3.84 -10.50 -1.54
C TRP A 34 -4.39 -9.78 -2.79
N GLN A 35 -4.98 -10.53 -3.72
CA GLN A 35 -5.47 -10.01 -5.00
C GLN A 35 -6.61 -9.02 -4.80
N LEU A 36 -7.47 -9.24 -3.80
CA LEU A 36 -8.52 -8.32 -3.42
C LEU A 36 -7.95 -7.00 -2.90
N VAL A 37 -6.98 -7.06 -1.98
CA VAL A 37 -6.33 -5.87 -1.40
C VAL A 37 -5.58 -5.10 -2.49
N LEU A 38 -4.82 -5.80 -3.33
CA LEU A 38 -4.08 -5.21 -4.45
C LEU A 38 -5.01 -4.50 -5.44
N SER A 39 -6.12 -5.13 -5.81
CA SER A 39 -7.14 -4.52 -6.67
C SER A 39 -7.73 -3.26 -6.01
N GLY A 40 -8.01 -3.33 -4.71
CA GLY A 40 -8.47 -2.20 -3.90
C GLY A 40 -7.49 -1.02 -3.92
N ALA A 41 -6.22 -1.28 -3.57
CA ALA A 41 -5.15 -0.29 -3.56
C ALA A 41 -4.96 0.37 -4.94
N THR A 42 -4.86 -0.46 -5.99
CA THR A 42 -4.70 -0.01 -7.38
C THR A 42 -5.86 0.87 -7.85
N ASN A 43 -7.09 0.50 -7.50
CA ASN A 43 -8.28 1.28 -7.86
C ASN A 43 -8.36 2.63 -7.14
N LEU A 44 -7.81 2.73 -5.93
CA LEU A 44 -7.80 3.97 -5.15
C LEU A 44 -6.87 5.02 -5.77
N PHE A 45 -5.72 4.62 -6.31
CA PHE A 45 -4.82 5.51 -7.06
C PHE A 45 -5.51 6.14 -8.29
N LYS A 46 -6.43 5.42 -8.93
CA LYS A 46 -7.24 5.94 -10.05
C LYS A 46 -8.31 6.93 -9.61
N LYS A 47 -8.57 7.06 -8.30
CA LYS A 47 -9.65 7.87 -7.73
C LYS A 47 -9.17 8.72 -6.52
N PRO A 48 -8.17 9.61 -6.71
CA PRO A 48 -7.50 10.35 -5.63
C PRO A 48 -8.40 11.35 -4.88
N LYS A 49 -9.61 11.60 -5.37
CA LYS A 49 -10.62 12.40 -4.66
C LYS A 49 -11.16 11.71 -3.40
N TYR A 50 -11.06 10.38 -3.33
CA TYR A 50 -11.63 9.61 -2.23
C TYR A 50 -10.64 9.35 -1.11
N ALA A 51 -9.39 9.04 -1.45
CA ALA A 51 -8.31 8.88 -0.49
C ALA A 51 -6.94 9.02 -1.16
N LYS A 52 -5.91 9.21 -0.33
CA LYS A 52 -4.51 9.21 -0.73
C LYS A 52 -3.68 8.38 0.22
N TYR A 53 -2.65 7.73 -0.32
CA TYR A 53 -1.63 7.05 0.46
C TYR A 53 -0.42 7.96 0.65
N TYR A 54 0.06 8.03 1.88
CA TYR A 54 1.35 8.59 2.24
C TYR A 54 2.24 7.46 2.71
N VAL A 55 3.50 7.50 2.31
CA VAL A 55 4.52 6.51 2.68
C VAL A 55 5.65 7.21 3.42
N ALA A 56 6.12 6.56 4.48
CA ALA A 56 7.39 6.89 5.11
C ALA A 56 8.48 6.07 4.43
N VAL A 57 9.52 6.73 3.94
CA VAL A 57 10.62 6.10 3.22
C VAL A 57 11.95 6.35 3.91
N LEU A 58 12.84 5.37 3.78
CA LEU A 58 14.23 5.39 4.20
C LEU A 58 15.09 5.73 3.00
N ASP A 59 15.82 6.84 3.07
CA ASP A 59 16.86 7.18 2.09
C ASP A 59 18.08 6.30 2.42
N GLU A 60 18.47 5.42 1.49
CA GLU A 60 19.48 4.34 1.64
C GLU A 60 18.95 3.03 2.28
N PRO A 61 18.50 2.05 1.47
CA PRO A 61 17.89 0.83 1.98
C PRO A 61 18.91 -0.10 2.65
N GLU A 62 18.89 -0.19 3.99
CA GLU A 62 19.46 -1.34 4.69
C GLU A 62 18.50 -2.55 4.53
N GLY A 63 18.66 -3.31 3.45
CA GLY A 63 18.43 -4.75 3.47
C GLY A 63 17.01 -5.32 3.46
N PHE A 64 15.94 -4.53 3.25
CA PHE A 64 14.59 -5.12 3.09
C PHE A 64 14.19 -5.28 1.62
N GLN A 65 14.58 -6.41 1.04
CA GLN A 65 14.04 -6.93 -0.22
C GLN A 65 13.23 -8.20 0.08
N GLU A 66 12.02 -8.06 0.61
CA GLU A 66 11.11 -9.19 0.66
C GLU A 66 10.58 -9.43 -0.76
N LYS A 67 10.79 -10.63 -1.30
CA LYS A 67 10.19 -11.03 -2.58
C LYS A 67 8.68 -11.00 -2.42
N LEU A 68 8.03 -10.01 -3.02
CA LEU A 68 6.58 -10.00 -3.17
C LEU A 68 6.15 -11.28 -3.92
N PRO A 69 5.02 -11.90 -3.53
CA PRO A 69 4.52 -13.11 -4.19
C PRO A 69 4.30 -12.83 -5.68
N ASP A 70 4.89 -13.66 -6.55
CA ASP A 70 4.91 -13.63 -8.03
C ASP A 70 3.97 -12.56 -8.65
N TYR A 71 4.38 -11.30 -8.54
CA TYR A 71 3.70 -10.16 -9.14
C TYR A 71 4.65 -9.56 -10.16
N GLU A 72 4.46 -9.95 -11.41
CA GLU A 72 5.13 -9.32 -12.54
C GLU A 72 4.49 -7.95 -12.77
N CYS A 73 5.11 -6.89 -12.22
CA CYS A 73 4.84 -5.55 -12.69
C CYS A 73 5.16 -5.50 -14.19
N GLU A 74 4.19 -5.23 -15.05
CA GLU A 74 4.40 -5.08 -16.50
C GLU A 74 5.47 -4.02 -16.86
N ASP A 75 5.82 -3.14 -15.91
CA ASP A 75 6.81 -2.07 -16.06
C ASP A 75 8.07 -2.20 -15.17
N GLY A 76 8.38 -3.39 -14.64
CA GLY A 76 9.69 -3.64 -13.99
C GLY A 76 10.06 -2.66 -12.86
N GLY A 77 9.08 -2.23 -12.06
CA GLY A 77 9.23 -1.18 -11.05
C GLY A 77 10.11 -1.59 -9.87
N VAL A 78 11.42 -1.60 -10.06
CA VAL A 78 12.40 -1.53 -8.97
C VAL A 78 12.46 -0.07 -8.56
N ILE A 79 12.02 0.25 -7.34
CA ILE A 79 12.28 1.57 -6.75
C ILE A 79 13.71 1.53 -6.25
N GLU A 80 14.63 1.85 -7.15
CA GLU A 80 16.05 1.94 -6.80
C GLU A 80 16.23 3.09 -5.81
N ASN A 81 16.75 2.76 -4.61
CA ASN A 81 17.25 3.67 -3.56
C ASN A 81 16.30 4.08 -2.42
N GLU A 82 15.07 3.59 -2.34
CA GLU A 82 14.17 3.87 -1.20
C GLU A 82 13.53 2.59 -0.64
N SER A 83 13.47 2.48 0.69
CA SER A 83 12.66 1.45 1.36
C SER A 83 11.45 2.08 2.05
N ILE A 84 10.23 1.65 1.67
CA ILE A 84 9.01 2.02 2.38
C ILE A 84 8.96 1.28 3.71
N ILE A 85 8.93 2.01 4.81
CA ILE A 85 8.94 1.47 6.18
C ILE A 85 7.59 1.64 6.90
N GLY A 86 6.65 2.33 6.28
CA GLY A 86 5.33 2.56 6.82
C GLY A 86 4.42 3.27 5.84
N MET A 87 3.12 3.15 6.07
CA MET A 87 2.10 3.79 5.26
C MET A 87 0.98 4.38 6.12
N MET A 88 0.35 5.45 5.60
CA MET A 88 -0.85 6.04 6.15
C MET A 88 -1.82 6.32 5.00
N MET A 89 -3.06 5.89 5.14
CA MET A 89 -4.14 6.23 4.23
C MET A 89 -4.97 7.38 4.81
N VAL A 90 -5.16 8.45 4.05
CA VAL A 90 -6.03 9.57 4.41
C VAL A 90 -7.26 9.55 3.52
N HIS A 91 -8.44 9.47 4.12
CA HIS A 91 -9.74 9.52 3.42
C HIS A 91 -10.23 10.97 3.31
N HIS A 92 -10.65 11.39 2.12
CA HIS A 92 -11.05 12.77 1.82
C HIS A 92 -12.58 12.91 1.67
N GLU A 93 -13.22 11.97 0.97
CA GLU A 93 -14.68 11.90 0.82
C GLU A 93 -15.15 10.50 1.21
N MET A 94 -15.97 10.40 2.25
CA MET A 94 -16.69 9.17 2.57
C MET A 94 -17.84 8.99 1.58
N ASN A 95 -17.54 8.50 0.38
CA ASN A 95 -18.55 7.84 -0.44
C ASN A 95 -18.75 6.43 0.14
N PRO A 96 -19.99 5.96 0.39
CA PRO A 96 -20.25 4.61 0.92
C PRO A 96 -19.61 3.49 0.07
N THR A 97 -19.37 3.71 -1.22
CA THR A 97 -18.64 2.75 -2.08
C THR A 97 -17.14 2.68 -1.76
N VAL A 98 -16.56 3.72 -1.16
CA VAL A 98 -15.16 3.77 -0.66
C VAL A 98 -15.09 3.37 0.81
N GLY A 99 -16.13 3.65 1.60
CA GLY A 99 -16.33 2.99 2.89
C GLY A 99 -16.33 1.46 2.76
N GLY A 100 -16.76 0.95 1.60
CA GLY A 100 -16.57 -0.42 1.16
C GLY A 100 -15.14 -0.94 1.28
N LEU A 101 -14.12 -0.16 0.87
CA LEU A 101 -12.70 -0.49 1.01
C LEU A 101 -12.29 -0.72 2.48
N ILE A 102 -12.89 0.03 3.41
CA ILE A 102 -12.75 -0.13 4.86
C ILE A 102 -13.63 -1.30 5.36
N HIS A 103 -14.74 -1.62 4.71
CA HIS A 103 -15.64 -2.73 5.07
C HIS A 103 -15.18 -4.12 4.61
N TRP A 104 -14.17 -4.27 3.76
CA TRP A 104 -13.53 -5.59 3.54
C TRP A 104 -12.70 -6.04 4.76
N ILE A 105 -12.52 -5.14 5.73
CA ILE A 105 -11.91 -5.41 7.02
C ILE A 105 -12.98 -5.84 8.03
N ASN A 106 -14.22 -6.22 7.63
CA ASN A 106 -15.19 -6.85 8.53
C ASN A 106 -15.46 -8.30 8.14
#